data_AF-A0A9D7B705-F1
#
_entry.id   AF-A0A9D7B705-F1
#
_cell.length_a   1.000
_cell.length_b   1.000
_cell.length_c   1.000
_cell.angle_alpha   90.00
_cell.angle_beta   90.00
_cell.angle_gamma   90.00
#
_symmetry.space_group_name_H-M   'P 1'
#
loop_
_entity.id
_entity.type
_entity.pdbx_description
1 polymer ?
#
loop_
_entity_poly.entity_id
_entity_poly.type
_entity_poly.pdbx_seq_one_letter_code
_entity_poly.pdbx_strand_id
1 'polypeptide(L)'
;MLQPKRLMLRTAVSVTYLLLAASLLAQGKFKANGRVKIEGGDIAGARALVYKNGVKERTITTGLSKFALELDLNASYIVSFEKDGYVAKKISFDTRVPADAIANGFTPFDFAVSLFKQYDDINMVVFNQPVGMIRYDASAGDFDYDTDYTKSIQSQLQEAVAQVEKKQKQEAAGAAEIEKRKAEEVKAQQKAEAEAKKQAAAQEASAAKAKAEAEKLAAAEAKTKEESDRRSSAEAAKAEPKADVPPKGPAEPKPERPKLIPRVPAPQRTTLAVAPSQGEDGRRHIEPVLVEEQSRVAKARTIEQQEARPVPSAVEADLFRTEELIVETGKVTTVVKVEVGGKATEYRRVFHKWGGVFYFKDGQACTQLVYENEAMPPQEHLAGATPRGKLD
;
A
#
# COMPACT_ATOMS: atom_id res chain seq x y z
N MET A 1 -53.05 -57.50 19.61
CA MET A 1 -51.77 -56.78 19.90
C MET A 1 -51.08 -56.47 18.58
N LEU A 2 -50.88 -55.21 18.16
CA LEU A 2 -50.26 -54.94 16.83
C LEU A 2 -49.64 -53.52 16.62
N GLN A 3 -48.93 -52.94 17.60
CA GLN A 3 -48.36 -51.57 17.47
C GLN A 3 -46.85 -51.32 17.83
N PRO A 4 -45.90 -52.28 17.74
CA PRO A 4 -44.48 -51.95 17.98
C PRO A 4 -43.77 -51.30 16.77
N LYS A 5 -44.04 -51.79 15.53
CA LYS A 5 -43.19 -51.47 14.36
C LYS A 5 -43.21 -49.99 13.91
N ARG A 6 -44.32 -49.27 14.10
CA ARG A 6 -44.45 -47.87 13.67
C ARG A 6 -43.67 -46.88 14.54
N LEU A 7 -43.37 -47.22 15.79
CA LEU A 7 -42.56 -46.38 16.68
C LEU A 7 -41.07 -46.50 16.34
N MET A 8 -40.57 -47.74 16.20
CA MET A 8 -39.17 -48.02 15.84
C MET A 8 -38.75 -47.39 14.50
N LEU A 9 -39.64 -47.41 13.49
CA LEU A 9 -39.34 -46.80 12.19
C LEU A 9 -39.18 -45.28 12.27
N ARG A 10 -39.96 -44.60 13.13
CA ARG A 10 -39.85 -43.15 13.35
C ARG A 10 -38.57 -42.80 14.11
N THR A 11 -38.23 -43.54 15.16
CA THR A 11 -36.98 -43.32 15.90
C THR A 11 -35.76 -43.59 15.04
N ALA A 12 -35.80 -44.60 14.15
CA ALA A 12 -34.72 -44.87 13.21
C ALA A 12 -34.48 -43.68 12.26
N VAL A 13 -35.53 -43.17 11.61
CA VAL A 13 -35.42 -42.02 10.69
C VAL A 13 -34.88 -40.77 11.41
N SER A 14 -35.34 -40.48 12.63
CA SER A 14 -34.80 -39.35 13.42
C SER A 14 -33.32 -39.54 13.78
N VAL A 15 -32.88 -40.76 14.11
CA VAL A 15 -31.47 -41.07 14.39
C VAL A 15 -30.61 -40.97 13.13
N THR A 16 -31.10 -41.44 11.98
CA THR A 16 -30.40 -41.28 10.69
C THR A 16 -30.27 -39.80 10.31
N TYR A 17 -31.31 -38.98 10.52
CA TYR A 17 -31.25 -37.53 10.27
C TYR A 17 -30.26 -36.82 11.21
N LEU A 18 -30.22 -37.21 12.49
CA LEU A 18 -29.27 -36.68 13.47
C LEU A 18 -27.81 -37.06 13.13
N LEU A 19 -27.57 -38.28 12.66
CA LEU A 19 -26.26 -38.73 12.16
C LEU A 19 -25.84 -37.97 10.90
N LEU A 20 -26.75 -37.77 9.94
CA LEU A 20 -26.47 -37.02 8.72
C LEU A 20 -26.14 -35.55 9.02
N ALA A 21 -26.83 -34.94 9.99
CA ALA A 21 -26.50 -33.60 10.48
C ALA A 21 -25.13 -33.54 11.19
N ALA A 22 -24.75 -34.59 11.93
CA ALA A 22 -23.42 -34.66 12.56
C ALA A 22 -22.29 -34.78 11.53
N SER A 23 -22.49 -35.49 10.41
CA SER A 23 -21.49 -35.60 9.33
C SER A 23 -21.16 -34.25 8.67
N LEU A 24 -22.07 -33.27 8.67
CA LEU A 24 -21.81 -31.93 8.15
C LEU A 24 -20.86 -31.10 9.04
N LEU A 25 -20.78 -31.41 10.34
CA LEU A 25 -19.90 -30.72 11.31
C LEU A 25 -18.46 -31.28 11.35
N ALA A 26 -18.20 -32.38 10.63
CA ALA A 26 -16.92 -33.09 10.62
C ALA A 26 -16.12 -32.92 9.31
N GLN A 27 -16.49 -31.97 8.46
CA GLN A 27 -15.71 -31.65 7.25
C GLN A 27 -14.36 -31.03 7.64
N GLY A 28 -13.32 -31.34 6.85
CA GLY A 28 -11.99 -30.77 7.06
C GLY A 28 -11.99 -29.24 6.95
N LYS A 29 -10.93 -28.61 7.47
CA LYS A 29 -10.68 -27.17 7.31
C LYS A 29 -9.41 -26.93 6.52
N PHE A 30 -9.47 -26.01 5.56
CA PHE A 30 -8.29 -25.49 4.89
C PHE A 30 -7.60 -24.47 5.80
N LYS A 31 -6.27 -24.54 5.91
CA LYS A 31 -5.49 -23.65 6.80
C LYS A 31 -4.66 -22.68 5.97
N ALA A 32 -4.93 -21.38 6.12
CA ALA A 32 -4.19 -20.32 5.44
C ALA A 32 -3.42 -19.47 6.47
N ASN A 33 -2.09 -19.50 6.39
CA ASN A 33 -1.18 -18.76 7.27
C ASN A 33 -0.87 -17.40 6.65
N GLY A 34 -1.35 -16.32 7.27
CA GLY A 34 -1.18 -14.97 6.77
C GLY A 34 -0.08 -14.18 7.47
N ARG A 35 0.59 -13.29 6.73
CA ARG A 35 1.50 -12.26 7.25
C ARG A 35 1.22 -10.91 6.58
N VAL A 36 0.94 -9.89 7.37
CA VAL A 36 0.80 -8.50 6.90
C VAL A 36 2.12 -7.76 7.10
N LYS A 37 2.60 -7.09 6.04
CA LYS A 37 3.70 -6.12 6.09
C LYS A 37 3.16 -4.74 5.75
N ILE A 38 3.71 -3.70 6.38
CA ILE A 38 3.38 -2.31 6.09
C ILE A 38 4.64 -1.65 5.52
N GLU A 39 4.56 -1.05 4.33
CA GLU A 39 5.72 -0.42 3.68
C GLU A 39 5.82 1.06 4.08
N GLY A 40 6.98 1.46 4.63
CA GLY A 40 7.19 2.84 5.10
C GLY A 40 6.38 3.19 6.36
N GLY A 41 6.10 2.20 7.22
CA GLY A 41 5.44 2.38 8.51
C GLY A 41 5.37 1.08 9.31
N ASP A 42 4.72 1.14 10.46
CA ASP A 42 4.57 0.04 11.42
C ASP A 42 3.21 -0.69 11.26
N ILE A 43 2.96 -1.75 12.05
CA ILE A 43 1.73 -2.58 11.95
C ILE A 43 0.58 -2.13 12.87
N ALA A 44 0.75 -1.15 13.76
CA ALA A 44 -0.34 -0.66 14.59
C ALA A 44 -1.44 0.02 13.77
N GLY A 45 -2.69 -0.07 14.24
CA GLY A 45 -3.87 0.41 13.52
C GLY A 45 -4.27 -0.42 12.30
N ALA A 46 -3.48 -1.42 11.89
CA ALA A 46 -3.87 -2.36 10.84
C ALA A 46 -4.92 -3.36 11.34
N ARG A 47 -5.81 -3.79 10.44
CA ARG A 47 -6.84 -4.80 10.69
C ARG A 47 -7.04 -5.71 9.48
N ALA A 48 -7.45 -6.94 9.72
CA ALA A 48 -7.95 -7.87 8.70
C ALA A 48 -9.41 -8.24 8.99
N LEU A 49 -10.31 -8.04 8.03
CA LEU A 49 -11.73 -8.36 8.12
C LEU A 49 -11.99 -9.60 7.27
N VAL A 50 -12.46 -10.67 7.87
CA VAL A 50 -12.81 -11.92 7.18
C VAL A 50 -14.30 -11.91 6.90
N TYR A 51 -14.66 -12.02 5.63
CA TYR A 51 -16.02 -12.24 5.15
C TYR A 51 -16.12 -13.66 4.63
N LYS A 52 -17.25 -14.33 4.89
CA LYS A 52 -17.59 -15.68 4.45
C LYS A 52 -18.97 -15.62 3.79
N ASN A 53 -19.05 -16.06 2.54
CA ASN A 53 -20.24 -15.97 1.69
C ASN A 53 -20.86 -14.54 1.73
N GLY A 54 -20.01 -13.52 1.64
CA GLY A 54 -20.39 -12.09 1.71
C GLY A 54 -20.62 -11.53 3.13
N VAL A 55 -20.90 -12.36 4.14
CA VAL A 55 -21.18 -11.92 5.52
C VAL A 55 -19.87 -11.78 6.32
N LYS A 56 -19.70 -10.69 7.07
CA LYS A 56 -18.52 -10.49 7.92
C LYS A 56 -18.52 -11.48 9.10
N GLU A 57 -17.61 -12.44 9.07
CA GLU A 57 -17.47 -13.50 10.09
C GLU A 57 -16.51 -13.10 11.21
N ARG A 58 -15.38 -12.45 10.89
CA ARG A 58 -14.31 -12.14 11.86
C ARG A 58 -13.64 -10.80 11.60
N THR A 59 -13.01 -10.24 12.63
CA THR A 59 -12.05 -9.15 12.50
C THR A 59 -10.84 -9.44 13.38
N ILE A 60 -9.64 -9.19 12.85
CA ILE A 60 -8.35 -9.48 13.48
C ILE A 60 -7.57 -8.15 13.54
N THR A 61 -7.24 -7.71 14.74
CA THR A 61 -6.56 -6.41 15.01
C THR A 61 -5.20 -6.58 15.70
N THR A 62 -4.82 -7.82 16.02
CA THR A 62 -3.57 -8.18 16.70
C THR A 62 -2.96 -9.42 16.04
N GLY A 63 -1.65 -9.64 16.21
CA GLY A 63 -0.96 -10.80 15.64
C GLY A 63 -0.81 -10.80 14.11
N LEU A 64 -1.15 -9.71 13.41
CA LEU A 64 -1.15 -9.64 11.94
C LEU A 64 0.23 -9.90 11.28
N SER A 65 1.32 -9.82 12.03
CA SER A 65 2.67 -10.19 11.58
C SER A 65 2.84 -11.70 11.32
N LYS A 66 2.07 -12.56 12.01
CA LYS A 66 1.85 -13.98 11.68
C LYS A 66 0.57 -14.48 12.35
N PHE A 67 -0.45 -14.77 11.53
CA PHE A 67 -1.73 -15.32 11.97
C PHE A 67 -2.12 -16.54 11.13
N ALA A 68 -3.10 -17.30 11.59
CA ALA A 68 -3.68 -18.42 10.85
C ALA A 68 -5.20 -18.25 10.73
N LEU A 69 -5.73 -18.61 9.56
CA LEU A 69 -7.14 -18.75 9.27
C LEU A 69 -7.45 -20.24 9.10
N GLU A 70 -8.47 -20.74 9.79
CA GLU A 70 -9.00 -22.08 9.56
C GLU A 70 -10.35 -21.94 8.86
N LEU A 71 -10.32 -22.06 7.53
CA LEU A 71 -11.44 -21.85 6.64
C LEU A 71 -12.21 -23.16 6.46
N ASP A 72 -13.52 -23.14 6.70
CA ASP A 72 -14.39 -24.27 6.36
C ASP A 72 -14.44 -24.45 4.83
N LEU A 73 -14.51 -25.70 4.38
CA LEU A 73 -14.59 -26.05 2.97
C LEU A 73 -15.96 -25.69 2.35
N ASN A 74 -16.02 -25.66 1.02
CA ASN A 74 -17.21 -25.36 0.23
C ASN A 74 -17.86 -23.98 0.50
N ALA A 75 -17.02 -22.98 0.79
CA ALA A 75 -17.43 -21.59 0.98
C ALA A 75 -16.48 -20.61 0.26
N SER A 76 -16.96 -19.37 0.06
CA SER A 76 -16.15 -18.29 -0.50
C SER A 76 -15.78 -17.30 0.61
N TYR A 77 -14.50 -16.97 0.74
CA TYR A 77 -13.99 -16.00 1.71
C TYR A 77 -13.32 -14.83 1.03
N ILE A 78 -13.47 -13.65 1.63
CA ILE A 78 -12.70 -12.45 1.29
C ILE A 78 -12.08 -11.92 2.56
N VAL A 79 -10.76 -11.72 2.55
CA VAL A 79 -10.01 -11.10 3.66
C VAL A 79 -9.58 -9.71 3.23
N SER A 80 -10.19 -8.68 3.81
CA SER A 80 -9.86 -7.27 3.57
C SER A 80 -8.83 -6.79 4.58
N PHE A 81 -7.66 -6.37 4.10
CA PHE A 81 -6.56 -5.84 4.89
C PHE A 81 -6.55 -4.31 4.79
N GLU A 82 -6.68 -3.63 5.92
CA GLU A 82 -6.94 -2.19 6.00
C GLU A 82 -6.04 -1.55 7.09
N LYS A 83 -5.47 -0.38 6.80
CA LYS A 83 -4.83 0.52 7.79
C LYS A 83 -5.09 1.96 7.33
N ASP A 84 -5.32 2.87 8.28
CA ASP A 84 -5.57 4.28 7.99
C ASP A 84 -4.34 4.94 7.32
N GLY A 85 -4.56 5.66 6.21
CA GLY A 85 -3.50 6.21 5.35
C GLY A 85 -2.81 5.19 4.41
N TYR A 86 -3.29 3.95 4.32
CA TYR A 86 -2.72 2.88 3.48
C TYR A 86 -3.74 2.28 2.51
N VAL A 87 -3.23 1.81 1.37
CA VAL A 87 -4.05 1.14 0.35
C VAL A 87 -4.64 -0.15 0.92
N ALA A 88 -5.97 -0.21 1.05
CA ALA A 88 -6.65 -1.44 1.42
C ALA A 88 -6.45 -2.52 0.33
N LYS A 89 -6.27 -3.78 0.73
CA LYS A 89 -6.09 -4.90 -0.20
C LYS A 89 -6.94 -6.09 0.21
N LYS A 90 -7.55 -6.77 -0.76
CA LYS A 90 -8.35 -7.98 -0.53
C LYS A 90 -7.64 -9.21 -1.05
N ILE A 91 -7.76 -10.34 -0.35
CA ILE A 91 -7.42 -11.67 -0.85
C ILE A 91 -8.70 -12.50 -0.83
N SER A 92 -8.99 -13.22 -1.92
CA SER A 92 -10.11 -14.18 -1.99
C SER A 92 -9.61 -15.61 -1.83
N PHE A 93 -10.40 -16.43 -1.13
CA PHE A 93 -10.20 -17.87 -1.01
C PHE A 93 -11.50 -18.57 -1.39
N ASP A 94 -11.45 -19.42 -2.42
CA ASP A 94 -12.56 -20.28 -2.80
C ASP A 94 -12.27 -21.70 -2.30
N THR A 95 -12.94 -22.13 -1.22
CA THR A 95 -12.68 -23.42 -0.57
C THR A 95 -13.54 -24.55 -1.13
N ARG A 96 -14.19 -24.35 -2.29
CA ARG A 96 -14.93 -25.40 -3.01
C ARG A 96 -13.96 -26.44 -3.57
N VAL A 97 -14.18 -27.70 -3.19
CA VAL A 97 -13.30 -28.84 -3.48
C VAL A 97 -14.13 -30.09 -3.82
N PRO A 98 -13.64 -30.99 -4.68
CA PRO A 98 -14.30 -32.26 -4.91
C PRO A 98 -14.17 -33.17 -3.67
N ALA A 99 -15.14 -34.07 -3.46
CA ALA A 99 -15.30 -34.77 -2.18
C ALA A 99 -14.18 -35.80 -1.87
N ASP A 100 -13.49 -36.29 -2.90
CA ASP A 100 -12.31 -37.15 -2.83
C ASP A 100 -11.08 -36.39 -2.30
N ALA A 101 -10.87 -35.14 -2.73
CA ALA A 101 -9.77 -34.31 -2.23
C ALA A 101 -9.86 -34.07 -0.70
N ILE A 102 -11.09 -33.93 -0.17
CA ILE A 102 -11.34 -33.75 1.28
C ILE A 102 -10.75 -34.90 2.12
N ALA A 103 -10.73 -36.12 1.59
CA ALA A 103 -10.23 -37.30 2.30
C ALA A 103 -8.69 -37.32 2.43
N ASN A 104 -7.98 -36.68 1.49
CA ASN A 104 -6.51 -36.59 1.52
C ASN A 104 -6.02 -35.44 2.42
N GLY A 105 -6.86 -34.42 2.63
CA GLY A 105 -6.47 -33.18 3.30
C GLY A 105 -5.71 -32.22 2.39
N PHE A 106 -5.34 -31.06 2.94
CA PHE A 106 -4.76 -29.93 2.22
C PHE A 106 -3.55 -29.40 2.97
N THR A 107 -2.52 -28.92 2.26
CA THR A 107 -1.35 -28.32 2.90
C THR A 107 -1.67 -26.94 3.49
N PRO A 108 -1.03 -26.53 4.60
CA PRO A 108 -1.19 -25.18 5.13
C PRO A 108 -0.59 -24.14 4.18
N PHE A 109 -1.44 -23.26 3.65
CA PHE A 109 -1.06 -22.30 2.60
C PHE A 109 -0.48 -21.01 3.19
N ASP A 110 0.81 -20.76 2.98
CA ASP A 110 1.49 -19.54 3.42
C ASP A 110 1.27 -18.37 2.43
N PHE A 111 0.70 -17.26 2.89
CA PHE A 111 0.51 -16.05 2.10
C PHE A 111 1.00 -14.77 2.81
N ALA A 112 1.34 -13.75 2.03
CA ALA A 112 1.84 -12.47 2.54
C ALA A 112 1.21 -11.28 1.81
N VAL A 113 0.83 -10.23 2.56
CA VAL A 113 0.21 -9.03 2.03
C VAL A 113 1.00 -7.80 2.49
N SER A 114 1.64 -7.10 1.56
CA SER A 114 2.25 -5.78 1.82
C SER A 114 1.25 -4.66 1.53
N LEU A 115 0.91 -3.84 2.53
CA LEU A 115 0.15 -2.60 2.34
C LEU A 115 1.10 -1.42 2.08
N PHE A 116 0.79 -0.60 1.09
CA PHE A 116 1.56 0.59 0.73
C PHE A 116 0.84 1.86 1.22
N LYS A 117 1.55 2.99 1.32
CA LYS A 117 0.91 4.28 1.60
C LYS A 117 -0.08 4.66 0.49
N GLN A 118 -1.21 5.23 0.87
CA GLN A 118 -2.12 5.86 -0.08
C GLN A 118 -1.60 7.25 -0.47
N TYR A 119 -1.71 7.60 -1.75
CA TYR A 119 -1.38 8.92 -2.29
C TYR A 119 -2.57 9.41 -3.12
N ASP A 120 -3.09 10.61 -2.84
CA ASP A 120 -4.34 11.13 -3.42
C ASP A 120 -4.31 11.29 -4.95
N ASP A 121 -3.12 11.42 -5.51
CA ASP A 121 -2.84 11.59 -6.95
C ASP A 121 -2.35 10.28 -7.62
N ILE A 122 -2.82 9.12 -7.12
CA ILE A 122 -2.73 7.82 -7.80
C ILE A 122 -4.12 7.19 -7.83
N ASN A 123 -4.53 6.66 -8.99
CA ASN A 123 -5.79 5.91 -9.07
C ASN A 123 -5.67 4.59 -8.31
N MET A 124 -6.39 4.47 -7.19
CA MET A 124 -6.37 3.29 -6.33
C MET A 124 -7.59 2.36 -6.51
N VAL A 125 -8.50 2.67 -7.45
CA VAL A 125 -9.73 1.88 -7.68
C VAL A 125 -9.43 0.42 -8.01
N VAL A 126 -8.30 0.16 -8.70
CA VAL A 126 -7.82 -1.19 -9.03
C VAL A 126 -7.57 -2.08 -7.81
N PHE A 127 -7.22 -1.52 -6.64
CA PHE A 127 -7.02 -2.29 -5.41
C PHE A 127 -8.34 -2.67 -4.70
N ASN A 128 -9.50 -2.21 -5.18
CA ASN A 128 -10.80 -2.62 -4.64
C ASN A 128 -11.16 -4.07 -4.98
N GLN A 129 -10.54 -4.65 -6.01
CA GLN A 129 -10.65 -6.07 -6.37
C GLN A 129 -9.69 -6.93 -5.52
N PRO A 130 -9.92 -8.25 -5.38
CA PRO A 130 -8.93 -9.14 -4.80
C PRO A 130 -7.59 -9.06 -5.55
N VAL A 131 -6.49 -8.77 -4.85
CA VAL A 131 -5.14 -8.69 -5.44
C VAL A 131 -4.49 -10.07 -5.61
N GLY A 132 -5.15 -11.11 -5.10
CA GLY A 132 -4.84 -12.52 -5.29
C GLY A 132 -6.08 -13.34 -4.98
N MET A 133 -6.28 -14.42 -5.75
CA MET A 133 -7.34 -15.40 -5.56
C MET A 133 -6.70 -16.76 -5.38
N ILE A 134 -7.01 -17.43 -4.27
CA ILE A 134 -6.57 -18.79 -3.97
C ILE A 134 -7.77 -19.72 -4.19
N ARG A 135 -7.58 -20.82 -4.92
CA ARG A 135 -8.60 -21.85 -5.13
C ARG A 135 -7.96 -23.23 -5.26
N TYR A 136 -8.79 -24.27 -5.22
CA TYR A 136 -8.34 -25.62 -5.54
C TYR A 136 -7.86 -25.70 -6.99
N ASP A 137 -6.72 -26.35 -7.22
CA ASP A 137 -6.25 -26.77 -8.52
C ASP A 137 -6.26 -28.30 -8.62
N ALA A 138 -7.04 -28.83 -9.56
CA ALA A 138 -7.22 -30.27 -9.73
C ALA A 138 -5.99 -30.99 -10.31
N SER A 139 -5.01 -30.25 -10.84
CA SER A 139 -3.74 -30.78 -11.35
C SER A 139 -2.70 -30.90 -10.24
N ALA A 140 -2.69 -29.94 -9.31
CA ALA A 140 -1.86 -29.97 -8.11
C ALA A 140 -2.44 -30.89 -7.02
N GLY A 141 -3.77 -31.03 -6.97
CA GLY A 141 -4.49 -31.77 -5.94
C GLY A 141 -4.69 -31.00 -4.63
N ASP A 142 -4.37 -29.70 -4.60
CA ASP A 142 -4.37 -28.83 -3.41
C ASP A 142 -4.72 -27.38 -3.81
N PHE A 143 -4.63 -26.43 -2.87
CA PHE A 143 -4.87 -25.01 -3.09
C PHE A 143 -3.65 -24.26 -3.63
N ASP A 144 -3.84 -23.50 -4.71
CA ASP A 144 -2.83 -22.57 -5.25
C ASP A 144 -3.48 -21.22 -5.65
N TYR A 145 -2.66 -20.23 -6.00
CA TYR A 145 -3.10 -19.00 -6.64
C TYR A 145 -3.68 -19.32 -8.03
N ASP A 146 -4.86 -18.74 -8.33
CA ASP A 146 -5.36 -18.71 -9.71
C ASP A 146 -4.37 -17.91 -10.56
N THR A 147 -3.58 -18.62 -11.38
CA THR A 147 -2.47 -17.98 -12.09
C THR A 147 -2.95 -17.00 -13.18
N ASP A 148 -4.14 -17.20 -13.75
CA ASP A 148 -4.65 -16.37 -14.85
C ASP A 148 -5.32 -15.10 -14.34
N TYR A 149 -6.14 -15.23 -13.29
CA TYR A 149 -6.60 -14.08 -12.52
C TYR A 149 -5.42 -13.26 -12.00
N THR A 150 -4.43 -13.92 -11.38
CA THR A 150 -3.26 -13.26 -10.81
C THR A 150 -2.42 -12.52 -11.86
N LYS A 151 -2.18 -13.10 -13.05
CA LYS A 151 -1.55 -12.39 -14.19
C LYS A 151 -2.35 -11.16 -14.61
N SER A 152 -3.67 -11.31 -14.75
CA SER A 152 -4.56 -10.24 -15.24
C SER A 152 -4.61 -9.04 -14.29
N ILE A 153 -4.61 -9.29 -12.98
CA ILE A 153 -4.60 -8.26 -11.94
C ILE A 153 -3.19 -7.68 -11.75
N GLN A 154 -2.13 -8.48 -11.80
CA GLN A 154 -0.74 -7.97 -11.74
C GLN A 154 -0.46 -6.96 -12.87
N SER A 155 -0.94 -7.23 -14.10
CA SER A 155 -0.78 -6.30 -15.23
C SER A 155 -1.50 -4.96 -14.98
N GLN A 156 -2.73 -4.98 -14.44
CA GLN A 156 -3.48 -3.77 -14.09
C GLN A 156 -2.88 -3.01 -12.88
N LEU A 157 -2.31 -3.74 -11.91
CA LEU A 157 -1.66 -3.17 -10.74
C LEU A 157 -0.27 -2.57 -11.04
N GLN A 158 0.40 -3.01 -12.11
CA GLN A 158 1.82 -2.72 -12.36
C GLN A 158 2.12 -1.21 -12.38
N GLU A 159 1.30 -0.40 -13.08
CA GLU A 159 1.49 1.05 -13.13
C GLU A 159 1.25 1.72 -11.77
N ALA A 160 0.16 1.37 -11.09
CA ALA A 160 -0.19 1.94 -9.80
C ALA A 160 0.87 1.61 -8.73
N VAL A 161 1.34 0.36 -8.68
CA VAL A 161 2.43 -0.07 -7.78
C VAL A 161 3.73 0.65 -8.11
N ALA A 162 4.10 0.77 -9.39
CA ALA A 162 5.31 1.50 -9.79
C ALA A 162 5.26 3.00 -9.42
N GLN A 163 4.10 3.64 -9.55
CA GLN A 163 3.91 5.03 -9.11
C GLN A 163 4.00 5.18 -7.59
N VAL A 164 3.37 4.27 -6.83
CA VAL A 164 3.43 4.24 -5.35
C VAL A 164 4.87 4.01 -4.87
N GLU A 165 5.58 3.03 -5.41
CA GLU A 165 7.00 2.78 -5.09
C GLU A 165 7.88 3.99 -5.41
N LYS A 166 7.65 4.66 -6.55
CA LYS A 166 8.41 5.85 -6.93
C LYS A 166 8.21 6.98 -5.92
N LYS A 167 6.98 7.22 -5.46
CA LYS A 167 6.68 8.21 -4.42
C LYS A 167 7.28 7.83 -3.08
N GLN A 168 7.15 6.57 -2.64
CA GLN A 168 7.79 6.09 -1.41
C GLN A 168 9.33 6.26 -1.44
N LYS A 169 9.98 5.99 -2.58
CA LYS A 169 11.42 6.20 -2.76
C LYS A 169 11.81 7.68 -2.75
N GLN A 170 10.99 8.57 -3.34
CA GLN A 170 11.21 10.03 -3.30
C GLN A 170 10.99 10.61 -1.90
N GLU A 171 9.93 10.18 -1.20
CA GLU A 171 9.60 10.58 0.17
C GLU A 171 10.70 10.14 1.15
N ALA A 172 11.16 8.88 1.06
CA ALA A 172 12.24 8.36 1.88
C ALA A 172 13.59 9.07 1.61
N ALA A 173 13.91 9.39 0.35
CA ALA A 173 15.11 10.15 0.01
C ALA A 173 15.07 11.57 0.58
N GLY A 174 13.94 12.27 0.44
CA GLY A 174 13.75 13.61 1.02
C GLY A 174 13.79 13.61 2.54
N ALA A 175 13.17 12.62 3.20
CA ALA A 175 13.21 12.44 4.64
C ALA A 175 14.65 12.22 5.14
N ALA A 176 15.42 11.34 4.48
CA ALA A 176 16.82 11.07 4.81
C ALA A 176 17.73 12.28 4.57
N GLU A 177 17.42 13.15 3.59
CA GLU A 177 18.16 14.41 3.40
C GLU A 177 17.82 15.42 4.51
N ILE A 178 16.55 15.55 4.88
CA ILE A 178 16.11 16.41 5.99
C ILE A 178 16.73 15.94 7.32
N GLU A 179 16.80 14.63 7.56
CA GLU A 179 17.45 14.05 8.74
C GLU A 179 18.95 14.35 8.77
N LYS A 180 19.66 14.18 7.64
CA LYS A 180 21.08 14.55 7.52
C LYS A 180 21.31 16.04 7.80
N ARG A 181 20.54 16.92 7.18
CA ARG A 181 20.64 18.38 7.40
C ARG A 181 20.42 18.72 8.87
N LYS A 182 19.42 18.14 9.54
CA LYS A 182 19.19 18.31 10.98
C LYS A 182 20.34 17.77 11.84
N ALA A 183 20.90 16.60 11.50
CA ALA A 183 22.03 16.02 12.22
C ALA A 183 23.34 16.83 12.04
N GLU A 184 23.54 17.45 10.88
CA GLU A 184 24.63 18.39 10.62
C GLU A 184 24.42 19.71 11.36
N GLU A 185 23.20 20.24 11.39
CA GLU A 185 22.84 21.45 12.14
C GLU A 185 23.05 21.26 13.65
N VAL A 186 22.56 20.15 14.23
CA VAL A 186 22.77 19.81 15.65
C VAL A 186 24.27 19.66 15.97
N LYS A 187 25.07 19.05 15.08
CA LYS A 187 26.53 18.97 15.26
C LYS A 187 27.20 20.35 15.17
N ALA A 188 26.73 21.23 14.30
CA ALA A 188 27.23 22.60 14.18
C ALA A 188 26.91 23.43 15.43
N GLN A 189 25.67 23.33 15.94
CA GLN A 189 25.24 23.97 17.20
C GLN A 189 26.07 23.46 18.39
N GLN A 190 26.22 22.13 18.55
CA GLN A 190 27.05 21.54 19.61
C GLN A 190 28.52 21.98 19.53
N LYS A 191 29.09 22.06 18.32
CA LYS A 191 30.47 22.54 18.13
C LYS A 191 30.60 24.02 18.50
N ALA A 192 29.66 24.87 18.07
CA ALA A 192 29.64 26.29 18.39
C ALA A 192 29.48 26.54 19.91
N GLU A 193 28.61 25.79 20.58
CA GLU A 193 28.44 25.88 22.03
C GLU A 193 29.70 25.43 22.79
N ALA A 194 30.34 24.34 22.36
CA ALA A 194 31.58 23.87 22.93
C ALA A 194 32.76 24.84 22.71
N GLU A 195 32.79 25.55 21.58
CA GLU A 195 33.78 26.57 21.30
C GLU A 195 33.53 27.86 22.11
N ALA A 196 32.27 28.31 22.20
CA ALA A 196 31.88 29.44 23.05
C ALA A 196 32.22 29.21 24.53
N LYS A 197 31.96 28.00 25.06
CA LYS A 197 32.36 27.63 26.44
C LYS A 197 33.87 27.64 26.64
N LYS A 198 34.67 27.23 25.64
CA LYS A 198 36.14 27.34 25.70
C LYS A 198 36.61 28.79 25.66
N GLN A 199 36.02 29.64 24.81
CA GLN A 199 36.37 31.06 24.71
C GLN A 199 36.02 31.81 26.00
N ALA A 200 34.84 31.55 26.59
CA ALA A 200 34.42 32.12 27.88
C ALA A 200 35.39 31.73 29.01
N ALA A 201 35.68 30.43 29.18
CA ALA A 201 36.63 29.96 30.20
C ALA A 201 38.05 30.53 30.02
N ALA A 202 38.49 30.74 28.76
CA ALA A 202 39.77 31.40 28.48
C ALA A 202 39.77 32.89 28.83
N GLN A 203 38.66 33.60 28.65
CA GLN A 203 38.49 35.00 29.06
C GLN A 203 38.39 35.16 30.59
N GLU A 204 37.69 34.27 31.29
CA GLU A 204 37.70 34.26 32.76
C GLU A 204 39.10 34.00 33.31
N ALA A 205 39.83 33.02 32.75
CA ALA A 205 41.19 32.70 33.16
C ALA A 205 42.20 33.83 32.88
N SER A 206 42.03 34.61 31.81
CA SER A 206 42.88 35.77 31.54
C SER A 206 42.52 36.98 32.41
N ALA A 207 41.23 37.24 32.64
CA ALA A 207 40.77 38.29 33.54
C ALA A 207 41.18 38.03 35.01
N ALA A 208 41.15 36.77 35.45
CA ALA A 208 41.63 36.37 36.78
C ALA A 208 43.14 36.61 36.93
N LYS A 209 43.94 36.26 35.92
CA LYS A 209 45.39 36.56 35.90
C LYS A 209 45.67 38.06 35.92
N ALA A 210 45.00 38.84 35.08
CA ALA A 210 45.18 40.29 35.01
C ALA A 210 44.84 40.97 36.35
N LYS A 211 43.78 40.53 37.04
CA LYS A 211 43.46 41.01 38.40
C LYS A 211 44.57 40.69 39.41
N ALA A 212 45.03 39.43 39.45
CA ALA A 212 46.08 39.00 40.38
C ALA A 212 47.45 39.66 40.10
N GLU A 213 47.72 40.06 38.85
CA GLU A 213 48.93 40.80 38.46
C GLU A 213 48.81 42.29 38.83
N ALA A 214 47.66 42.92 38.59
CA ALA A 214 47.39 44.28 39.03
C ALA A 214 47.41 44.42 40.56
N GLU A 215 46.89 43.43 41.30
CA GLU A 215 46.93 43.39 42.76
C GLU A 215 48.37 43.27 43.30
N LYS A 216 49.23 42.46 42.64
CA LYS A 216 50.67 42.39 42.95
C LYS A 216 51.40 43.69 42.64
N LEU A 217 51.09 44.35 41.53
CA LEU A 217 51.67 45.64 41.16
C LEU A 217 51.25 46.74 42.16
N ALA A 218 49.97 46.80 42.54
CA ALA A 218 49.50 47.74 43.57
C ALA A 218 50.16 47.47 44.94
N ALA A 219 50.32 46.20 45.33
CA ALA A 219 51.03 45.83 46.56
C ALA A 219 52.54 46.12 46.51
N ALA A 220 53.15 46.15 45.32
CA ALA A 220 54.53 46.57 45.12
C ALA A 220 54.66 48.10 45.16
N GLU A 221 53.79 48.84 44.46
CA GLU A 221 53.74 50.31 44.49
C GLU A 221 53.44 50.86 45.90
N ALA A 222 52.58 50.19 46.68
CA ALA A 222 52.32 50.59 48.06
C ALA A 222 53.60 50.52 48.90
N LYS A 223 54.40 49.45 48.74
CA LYS A 223 55.67 49.26 49.45
C LYS A 223 56.77 50.20 48.96
N THR A 224 56.86 50.45 47.65
CA THR A 224 57.84 51.42 47.13
C THR A 224 57.46 52.85 47.46
N LYS A 225 56.18 53.18 47.65
CA LYS A 225 55.73 54.46 48.22
C LYS A 225 56.05 54.56 49.71
N GLU A 226 55.75 53.53 50.50
CA GLU A 226 56.11 53.47 51.93
C GLU A 226 57.63 53.59 52.17
N GLU A 227 58.45 53.04 51.26
CA GLU A 227 59.90 53.21 51.31
C GLU A 227 60.41 54.50 50.64
N SER A 228 59.72 55.04 49.62
CA SER A 228 60.06 56.36 49.07
C SER A 228 59.75 57.48 50.04
N ASP A 229 58.68 57.37 50.82
CA ASP A 229 58.30 58.37 51.85
C ASP A 229 59.27 58.34 53.04
N ARG A 230 59.99 57.23 53.24
CA ARG A 230 61.16 57.13 54.14
C ARG A 230 62.46 57.69 53.54
N ARG A 231 62.52 57.96 52.24
CA ARG A 231 63.71 58.47 51.52
C ARG A 231 63.53 59.91 51.00
N SER A 232 62.30 60.37 50.76
CA SER A 232 61.98 61.77 50.43
C SER A 232 62.16 62.70 51.62
N SER A 233 62.10 62.16 52.84
CA SER A 233 62.58 62.80 54.07
C SER A 233 64.11 62.92 54.18
N ALA A 234 64.87 62.43 53.19
CA ALA A 234 66.33 62.45 53.19
C ALA A 234 66.95 63.26 52.01
N GLU A 235 66.43 63.16 50.78
CA GLU A 235 67.15 63.67 49.60
C GLU A 235 66.30 64.41 48.56
N ALA A 236 66.10 65.72 48.77
CA ALA A 236 65.48 66.63 47.80
C ALA A 236 66.54 67.28 46.86
N ALA A 237 67.11 66.51 45.93
CA ALA A 237 68.15 67.01 45.02
C ALA A 237 68.11 66.47 43.56
N LYS A 238 67.79 67.39 42.63
CA LYS A 238 68.49 67.60 41.33
C LYS A 238 68.21 66.69 40.10
N ALA A 239 67.28 67.17 39.26
CA ALA A 239 67.35 67.31 37.78
C ALA A 239 67.19 66.10 36.80
N GLU A 240 66.73 66.45 35.58
CA GLU A 240 66.45 65.64 34.36
C GLU A 240 67.63 65.72 33.34
N PRO A 241 67.52 65.47 31.99
CA PRO A 241 66.58 64.68 31.13
C PRO A 241 67.32 63.82 30.02
N LYS A 242 66.60 63.37 28.95
CA LYS A 242 67.05 62.91 27.57
C LYS A 242 67.56 61.44 27.41
N ALA A 243 67.65 60.80 26.21
CA ALA A 243 66.98 60.86 24.88
C ALA A 243 67.45 59.68 23.94
N ASP A 244 66.92 59.60 22.70
CA ASP A 244 67.34 58.77 21.51
C ASP A 244 67.11 57.22 21.53
N VAL A 245 66.79 56.40 20.49
CA VAL A 245 66.74 56.41 18.96
C VAL A 245 67.95 55.67 18.28
N PRO A 246 67.90 55.00 17.07
CA PRO A 246 66.80 54.31 16.36
C PRO A 246 66.79 52.76 15.99
N PRO A 247 67.62 52.14 15.09
CA PRO A 247 67.15 51.72 13.74
C PRO A 247 67.36 50.24 13.26
N LYS A 248 66.83 49.93 12.04
CA LYS A 248 67.44 49.14 10.90
C LYS A 248 66.76 47.81 10.45
N GLY A 249 66.55 47.65 9.11
CA GLY A 249 66.09 46.43 8.39
C GLY A 249 67.25 45.70 7.66
N PRO A 250 67.11 45.11 6.43
CA PRO A 250 65.96 45.01 5.48
C PRO A 250 65.76 43.62 4.76
N ALA A 251 64.81 43.48 3.80
CA ALA A 251 64.92 42.70 2.52
C ALA A 251 63.60 42.62 1.69
N GLU A 252 63.69 42.58 0.34
CA GLU A 252 62.65 42.27 -0.70
C GLU A 252 63.01 40.93 -1.42
N PRO A 253 62.38 40.42 -2.54
CA PRO A 253 61.20 40.80 -3.38
C PRO A 253 60.08 39.70 -3.50
N LYS A 254 58.82 39.93 -3.91
CA LYS A 254 58.18 40.12 -5.27
C LYS A 254 58.46 39.01 -6.33
N PRO A 255 57.53 38.71 -7.29
CA PRO A 255 56.05 38.76 -7.29
C PRO A 255 55.38 37.54 -8.03
N GLU A 256 54.07 37.61 -8.36
CA GLU A 256 53.40 37.23 -9.67
C GLU A 256 51.95 36.66 -9.62
N ARG A 257 51.23 36.82 -10.76
CA ARG A 257 49.80 36.51 -11.10
C ARG A 257 49.58 36.87 -12.61
N PRO A 258 48.47 36.53 -13.32
CA PRO A 258 47.51 35.41 -13.22
C PRO A 258 46.91 34.88 -14.59
N LYS A 259 45.85 34.03 -14.53
CA LYS A 259 44.63 33.93 -15.42
C LYS A 259 44.54 33.08 -16.74
N LEU A 260 43.43 32.32 -16.83
CA LEU A 260 42.61 31.88 -18.02
C LEU A 260 43.22 30.80 -18.96
N ILE A 261 42.56 30.18 -19.98
CA ILE A 261 41.28 30.42 -20.72
C ILE A 261 40.34 29.14 -20.83
N PRO A 262 39.64 28.64 -21.93
CA PRO A 262 38.34 27.92 -21.75
C PRO A 262 38.04 26.55 -22.48
N ARG A 263 37.05 25.81 -21.92
CA ARG A 263 35.94 24.99 -22.52
C ARG A 263 35.96 24.48 -23.99
N VAL A 264 35.70 23.17 -24.20
CA VAL A 264 35.18 22.55 -25.48
C VAL A 264 34.16 21.38 -25.16
N PRO A 265 33.61 20.53 -26.08
CA PRO A 265 32.16 20.21 -26.09
C PRO A 265 31.75 18.72 -25.95
N ALA A 266 30.49 18.39 -26.30
CA ALA A 266 29.78 17.13 -26.04
C ALA A 266 29.86 16.05 -27.17
N PRO A 267 29.61 14.76 -26.85
CA PRO A 267 29.64 13.64 -27.82
C PRO A 267 28.31 13.44 -28.59
N GLN A 268 28.38 12.77 -29.74
CA GLN A 268 27.24 12.44 -30.60
C GLN A 268 26.83 10.95 -30.51
N ARG A 269 25.60 10.63 -30.96
CA ARG A 269 25.07 9.26 -31.09
C ARG A 269 25.57 8.60 -32.38
N THR A 270 25.89 7.30 -32.31
CA THR A 270 26.03 6.44 -33.49
C THR A 270 24.70 5.74 -33.78
N THR A 271 24.27 5.74 -35.04
CA THR A 271 23.07 5.01 -35.51
C THR A 271 23.47 3.94 -36.53
N LEU A 272 23.19 2.68 -36.22
CA LEU A 272 23.18 1.59 -37.20
C LEU A 272 21.86 0.83 -37.05
N ALA A 273 20.99 0.95 -38.06
CA ALA A 273 19.78 0.17 -38.19
C ALA A 273 20.02 -0.93 -39.23
N VAL A 274 19.59 -2.15 -38.94
CA VAL A 274 19.61 -3.29 -39.86
C VAL A 274 18.18 -3.81 -39.96
N ALA A 275 17.64 -3.86 -41.18
CA ALA A 275 16.31 -4.38 -41.44
C ALA A 275 16.39 -5.88 -41.82
N PRO A 276 15.55 -6.76 -41.24
CA PRO A 276 15.46 -8.14 -41.68
C PRO A 276 14.65 -8.24 -42.99
N SER A 277 15.25 -8.83 -44.01
CA SER A 277 14.60 -9.18 -45.27
C SER A 277 13.75 -10.45 -45.13
N GLN A 278 12.57 -10.48 -45.76
CA GLN A 278 11.75 -11.69 -45.83
C GLN A 278 12.42 -12.77 -46.69
N GLY A 279 12.27 -14.03 -46.30
CA GLY A 279 12.67 -15.20 -47.08
C GLY A 279 11.45 -15.88 -47.68
N GLU A 280 11.43 -16.00 -49.01
CA GLU A 280 10.45 -16.77 -49.78
C GLU A 280 11.13 -18.05 -50.27
N ASP A 281 10.63 -19.21 -49.85
CA ASP A 281 11.14 -20.51 -50.31
C ASP A 281 9.97 -21.43 -50.67
N GLY A 282 9.95 -21.92 -51.90
CA GLY A 282 8.80 -22.56 -52.49
C GLY A 282 9.17 -23.70 -53.42
N ARG A 283 8.92 -24.95 -52.99
CA ARG A 283 8.72 -26.14 -53.83
C ARG A 283 8.36 -27.38 -53.02
N ARG A 284 7.13 -27.88 -53.20
CA ARG A 284 6.84 -29.24 -53.74
C ARG A 284 5.32 -29.49 -53.77
N HIS A 285 4.79 -29.81 -54.94
CA HIS A 285 3.45 -30.40 -55.07
C HIS A 285 3.44 -31.82 -54.47
N ILE A 286 2.33 -32.20 -53.87
CA ILE A 286 1.58 -33.46 -54.05
C ILE A 286 0.18 -33.20 -53.50
N GLU A 287 -0.86 -33.49 -54.28
CA GLU A 287 -2.26 -33.38 -53.83
C GLU A 287 -2.66 -34.68 -53.11
N PRO A 288 -3.29 -34.62 -51.92
CA PRO A 288 -3.78 -35.81 -51.23
C PRO A 288 -5.03 -36.35 -51.95
N VAL A 289 -4.95 -37.59 -52.45
CA VAL A 289 -6.08 -38.26 -53.11
C VAL A 289 -7.20 -38.52 -52.11
N LEU A 290 -8.39 -37.97 -52.40
CA LEU A 290 -9.59 -38.20 -51.61
C LEU A 290 -10.15 -39.61 -51.87
N VAL A 291 -10.30 -40.41 -50.82
CA VAL A 291 -10.96 -41.72 -50.88
C VAL A 291 -12.22 -41.66 -50.02
N GLU A 292 -13.39 -41.60 -50.66
CA GLU A 292 -14.68 -41.75 -49.97
C GLU A 292 -14.93 -43.22 -49.61
N GLU A 293 -14.60 -43.62 -48.38
CA GLU A 293 -15.10 -44.89 -47.84
C GLU A 293 -16.57 -44.73 -47.43
N GLN A 294 -17.48 -45.37 -48.18
CA GLN A 294 -18.92 -45.25 -47.90
C GLN A 294 -19.31 -45.91 -46.58
N SER A 295 -19.87 -45.10 -45.68
CA SER A 295 -20.19 -45.48 -44.30
C SER A 295 -21.12 -46.70 -44.19
N ARG A 296 -20.64 -47.75 -43.52
CA ARG A 296 -21.41 -48.96 -43.19
C ARG A 296 -22.26 -48.82 -41.93
N VAL A 297 -23.01 -47.73 -41.79
CA VAL A 297 -23.98 -47.53 -40.69
C VAL A 297 -25.33 -47.14 -41.27
N ALA A 298 -26.37 -47.92 -40.96
CA ALA A 298 -27.72 -47.62 -41.41
C ALA A 298 -28.27 -46.37 -40.72
N LYS A 299 -28.93 -45.48 -41.48
CA LYS A 299 -29.61 -44.31 -40.92
C LYS A 299 -30.73 -44.77 -39.97
N ALA A 300 -30.62 -44.42 -38.70
CA ALA A 300 -31.66 -44.69 -37.71
C ALA A 300 -32.98 -43.99 -38.13
N ARG A 301 -34.11 -44.67 -37.93
CA ARG A 301 -35.43 -44.06 -38.11
C ARG A 301 -35.76 -43.22 -36.87
N THR A 302 -35.90 -41.92 -37.04
CA THR A 302 -36.39 -41.04 -35.97
C THR A 302 -37.80 -41.47 -35.56
N ILE A 303 -37.99 -41.74 -34.27
CA ILE A 303 -39.32 -41.77 -33.67
C ILE A 303 -39.59 -40.34 -33.19
N GLU A 304 -40.51 -39.64 -33.84
CA GLU A 304 -40.93 -38.30 -33.41
C GLU A 304 -41.84 -38.41 -32.19
N GLN A 305 -41.24 -38.64 -31.01
CA GLN A 305 -41.85 -38.14 -29.79
C GLN A 305 -41.64 -36.63 -29.77
N GLN A 306 -42.74 -35.89 -29.93
CA GLN A 306 -42.77 -34.44 -29.93
C GLN A 306 -42.57 -33.91 -28.50
N GLU A 307 -41.33 -33.98 -28.01
CA GLU A 307 -40.94 -33.46 -26.71
C GLU A 307 -41.15 -31.93 -26.70
N ALA A 308 -42.22 -31.50 -26.04
CA ALA A 308 -42.62 -30.11 -25.97
C ALA A 308 -41.57 -29.32 -25.17
N ARG A 309 -40.60 -28.72 -25.88
CA ARG A 309 -39.54 -27.90 -25.31
C ARG A 309 -40.13 -26.94 -24.26
N PRO A 310 -39.62 -26.94 -23.02
CA PRO A 310 -40.14 -26.02 -22.00
C PRO A 310 -40.04 -24.59 -22.52
N VAL A 311 -41.11 -23.83 -22.35
CA VAL A 311 -41.16 -22.42 -22.78
C VAL A 311 -39.99 -21.70 -22.12
N PRO A 312 -39.10 -21.01 -22.89
CA PRO A 312 -37.98 -20.33 -22.29
C PRO A 312 -38.49 -19.31 -21.29
N SER A 313 -38.03 -19.42 -20.04
CA SER A 313 -38.18 -18.36 -19.04
C SER A 313 -37.62 -17.06 -19.63
N ALA A 314 -38.24 -15.93 -19.25
CA ALA A 314 -38.04 -14.63 -19.88
C ALA A 314 -36.56 -14.34 -20.23
N VAL A 315 -36.32 -13.89 -21.46
CA VAL A 315 -35.00 -13.46 -21.92
C VAL A 315 -34.45 -12.44 -20.93
N GLU A 316 -33.38 -12.80 -20.23
CA GLU A 316 -32.64 -11.87 -19.39
C GLU A 316 -32.07 -10.78 -20.30
N ALA A 317 -32.55 -9.55 -20.14
CA ALA A 317 -32.13 -8.45 -20.99
C ALA A 317 -30.68 -8.07 -20.67
N ASP A 318 -29.81 -8.15 -21.67
CA ASP A 318 -28.38 -7.86 -21.52
C ASP A 318 -28.14 -6.52 -20.81
N LEU A 319 -27.62 -6.60 -19.58
CA LEU A 319 -27.56 -5.52 -18.62
C LEU A 319 -26.20 -4.82 -18.70
N PHE A 320 -26.01 -4.02 -19.74
CA PHE A 320 -24.76 -3.30 -19.97
C PHE A 320 -24.63 -2.12 -18.97
N ARG A 321 -23.78 -2.30 -17.96
CA ARG A 321 -23.45 -1.27 -16.97
C ARG A 321 -22.03 -0.74 -17.17
N THR A 322 -21.88 0.58 -17.14
CA THR A 322 -20.60 1.29 -17.06
C THR A 322 -20.57 2.17 -15.81
N GLU A 323 -19.47 2.16 -15.06
CA GLU A 323 -19.25 3.02 -13.89
C GLU A 323 -18.03 3.92 -14.09
N GLU A 324 -18.23 5.21 -13.86
CA GLU A 324 -17.28 6.29 -14.13
C GLU A 324 -17.14 7.16 -12.87
N LEU A 325 -15.92 7.39 -12.40
CA LEU A 325 -15.67 8.11 -11.14
C LEU A 325 -14.97 9.45 -11.40
N ILE A 326 -15.73 10.54 -11.26
CA ILE A 326 -15.27 11.91 -11.49
C ILE A 326 -14.86 12.51 -10.14
N VAL A 327 -13.55 12.77 -9.96
CA VAL A 327 -12.98 13.33 -8.73
C VAL A 327 -12.64 14.80 -8.93
N GLU A 328 -13.32 15.68 -8.19
CA GLU A 328 -13.08 17.12 -8.19
C GLU A 328 -12.58 17.60 -6.82
N THR A 329 -11.93 18.76 -6.78
CA THR A 329 -11.22 19.25 -5.58
C THR A 329 -12.11 19.45 -4.34
N GLY A 330 -13.45 19.52 -4.51
CA GLY A 330 -14.44 19.62 -3.42
C GLY A 330 -15.50 18.49 -3.35
N LYS A 331 -15.59 17.59 -4.34
CA LYS A 331 -16.62 16.55 -4.44
C LYS A 331 -16.15 15.34 -5.25
N VAL A 332 -16.67 14.16 -4.94
CA VAL A 332 -16.50 12.93 -5.72
C VAL A 332 -17.86 12.56 -6.30
N THR A 333 -17.95 12.39 -7.61
CA THR A 333 -19.17 11.99 -8.31
C THR A 333 -18.98 10.61 -8.92
N THR A 334 -19.67 9.61 -8.38
CA THR A 334 -19.81 8.30 -9.05
C THR A 334 -20.96 8.44 -10.06
N VAL A 335 -20.69 8.19 -11.33
CA VAL A 335 -21.70 8.11 -12.40
C VAL A 335 -21.84 6.64 -12.80
N VAL A 336 -23.06 6.11 -12.75
CA VAL A 336 -23.37 4.75 -13.18
C VAL A 336 -24.37 4.84 -14.33
N LYS A 337 -23.95 4.41 -15.51
CA LYS A 337 -24.81 4.28 -16.69
C LYS A 337 -25.27 2.82 -16.77
N VAL A 338 -26.57 2.60 -16.71
CA VAL A 338 -27.21 1.28 -16.77
C VAL A 338 -28.08 1.24 -18.01
N GLU A 339 -27.74 0.38 -18.96
CA GLU A 339 -28.54 0.15 -20.16
C GLU A 339 -29.34 -1.15 -20.02
N VAL A 340 -30.66 -1.05 -20.15
CA VAL A 340 -31.59 -2.18 -20.09
C VAL A 340 -32.52 -2.13 -21.30
N GLY A 341 -32.45 -3.15 -22.17
CA GLY A 341 -33.33 -3.25 -23.34
C GLY A 341 -33.27 -2.03 -24.27
N GLY A 342 -32.07 -1.46 -24.49
CA GLY A 342 -31.86 -0.28 -25.34
C GLY A 342 -32.25 1.07 -24.70
N LYS A 343 -32.44 1.12 -23.38
CA LYS A 343 -32.62 2.37 -22.62
C LYS A 343 -31.46 2.57 -21.64
N ALA A 344 -30.54 3.47 -21.99
CA ALA A 344 -29.50 3.93 -21.07
C ALA A 344 -30.10 4.92 -20.04
N THR A 345 -29.90 4.63 -18.76
CA THR A 345 -30.31 5.46 -17.62
C THR A 345 -29.06 5.90 -16.85
N GLU A 346 -28.94 7.18 -16.50
CA GLU A 346 -27.75 7.73 -15.82
C GLU A 346 -28.02 8.05 -14.36
N TYR A 347 -27.38 7.30 -13.46
CA TYR A 347 -27.41 7.56 -12.03
C TYR A 347 -26.14 8.30 -11.59
N ARG A 348 -26.27 9.22 -10.63
CA ARG A 348 -25.10 9.88 -10.02
C ARG A 348 -25.20 9.88 -8.50
N ARG A 349 -24.09 9.59 -7.83
CA ARG A 349 -23.90 9.79 -6.39
C ARG A 349 -22.80 10.83 -6.18
N VAL A 350 -23.17 12.01 -5.70
CA VAL A 350 -22.26 13.11 -5.40
C VAL A 350 -21.97 13.14 -3.90
N PHE A 351 -20.72 12.84 -3.52
CA PHE A 351 -20.21 12.95 -2.16
C PHE A 351 -19.40 14.25 -2.02
N HIS A 352 -19.81 15.15 -1.13
CA HIS A 352 -19.08 16.39 -0.86
C HIS A 352 -18.14 16.27 0.34
N LYS A 353 -17.01 16.99 0.31
CA LYS A 353 -16.04 17.03 1.42
C LYS A 353 -16.61 17.54 2.76
N TRP A 354 -17.78 18.19 2.76
CA TRP A 354 -18.49 18.60 3.98
C TRP A 354 -19.44 17.54 4.57
N GLY A 355 -19.50 16.34 3.97
CA GLY A 355 -20.28 15.20 4.47
C GLY A 355 -21.66 15.00 3.83
N GLY A 356 -22.10 15.93 2.96
CA GLY A 356 -23.34 15.79 2.20
C GLY A 356 -23.22 14.75 1.08
N VAL A 357 -24.22 13.86 0.99
CA VAL A 357 -24.35 12.88 -0.10
C VAL A 357 -25.67 13.12 -0.83
N PHE A 358 -25.60 13.29 -2.15
CA PHE A 358 -26.76 13.51 -3.01
C PHE A 358 -26.82 12.45 -4.10
N TYR A 359 -28.03 12.04 -4.45
CA TYR A 359 -28.30 11.01 -5.44
C TYR A 359 -29.14 11.60 -6.57
N PHE A 360 -28.85 11.20 -7.80
CA PHE A 360 -29.55 11.68 -8.99
C PHE A 360 -29.84 10.53 -9.94
N LYS A 361 -30.94 10.66 -10.70
CA LYS A 361 -31.35 9.81 -11.81
C LYS A 361 -31.71 10.71 -12.99
N ASP A 362 -31.05 10.52 -14.13
CA ASP A 362 -31.20 11.31 -15.37
C ASP A 362 -31.12 12.83 -15.14
N GLY A 363 -30.27 13.23 -14.17
CA GLY A 363 -30.07 14.63 -13.75
C GLY A 363 -31.07 15.15 -12.71
N GLN A 364 -32.18 14.47 -12.43
CA GLN A 364 -33.13 14.81 -11.37
C GLN A 364 -32.66 14.24 -10.02
N ALA A 365 -32.92 14.92 -8.91
CA ALA A 365 -32.57 14.41 -7.57
C ALA A 365 -33.46 13.22 -7.19
N CYS A 366 -32.84 12.14 -6.68
CA CYS A 366 -33.53 10.94 -6.21
C CYS A 366 -33.10 10.59 -4.77
N THR A 367 -33.73 9.57 -4.18
CA THR A 367 -33.36 9.09 -2.84
C THR A 367 -32.24 8.04 -2.90
N GLN A 368 -31.51 7.87 -1.79
CA GLN A 368 -30.50 6.84 -1.63
C GLN A 368 -31.02 5.44 -2.03
N LEU A 369 -32.21 5.07 -1.55
CA LEU A 369 -32.83 3.77 -1.81
C LEU A 369 -33.15 3.53 -3.30
N VAL A 370 -33.47 4.59 -4.06
CA VAL A 370 -33.66 4.48 -5.52
C VAL A 370 -32.32 4.21 -6.22
N TYR A 371 -31.26 4.93 -5.86
CA TYR A 371 -29.91 4.67 -6.38
C TYR A 371 -29.41 3.26 -6.00
N GLU A 372 -29.64 2.82 -4.76
CA GLU A 372 -29.18 1.52 -4.29
C GLU A 372 -29.93 0.36 -4.95
N ASN A 373 -31.23 0.49 -5.20
CA ASN A 373 -32.03 -0.55 -5.87
C ASN A 373 -31.83 -0.59 -7.40
N GLU A 374 -31.58 0.56 -8.05
CA GLU A 374 -31.57 0.65 -9.52
C GLU A 374 -30.16 0.82 -10.15
N ALA A 375 -29.18 1.32 -9.39
CA ALA A 375 -27.83 1.60 -9.89
C ALA A 375 -26.74 0.67 -9.32
N MET A 376 -26.95 0.04 -8.16
CA MET A 376 -26.08 -1.02 -7.68
C MET A 376 -26.52 -2.39 -8.25
N PRO A 377 -25.65 -3.43 -8.25
CA PRO A 377 -26.10 -4.76 -8.66
C PRO A 377 -27.13 -5.24 -7.63
N PRO A 378 -28.08 -6.13 -8.01
CA PRO A 378 -28.92 -6.81 -7.03
C PRO A 378 -28.03 -7.54 -6.02
N GLN A 379 -27.94 -6.99 -4.80
CA GLN A 379 -27.63 -7.83 -3.65
C GLN A 379 -28.81 -8.79 -3.51
N GLU A 380 -28.56 -10.06 -3.20
CA GLU A 380 -29.62 -11.02 -2.86
C GLU A 380 -30.24 -10.63 -1.50
N HIS A 381 -31.10 -9.61 -1.53
CA HIS A 381 -31.85 -9.15 -0.39
C HIS A 381 -32.88 -10.22 -0.01
N LEU A 382 -32.45 -11.11 0.89
CA LEU A 382 -33.33 -11.99 1.66
C LEU A 382 -34.52 -11.18 2.18
N ALA A 383 -35.69 -11.41 1.58
CA ALA A 383 -36.87 -10.57 1.78
C ALA A 383 -37.44 -10.79 3.19
N GLY A 384 -37.12 -9.88 4.13
CA GLY A 384 -37.58 -10.03 5.51
C GLY A 384 -37.04 -9.07 6.56
N ALA A 385 -36.63 -7.84 6.20
CA ALA A 385 -36.08 -6.88 7.15
C ALA A 385 -36.53 -5.42 6.89
N THR A 386 -37.80 -5.11 7.15
CA THR A 386 -38.26 -3.72 7.25
C THR A 386 -37.66 -3.07 8.51
N PRO A 387 -36.92 -1.94 8.40
CA PRO A 387 -36.41 -1.24 9.57
C PRO A 387 -37.58 -0.60 10.33
N ARG A 388 -37.87 -1.13 11.52
CA ARG A 388 -38.95 -0.62 12.38
C ARG A 388 -38.55 0.76 12.92
N GLY A 389 -39.05 1.81 12.28
CA GLY A 389 -38.74 3.19 12.64
C GLY A 389 -39.08 3.50 14.09
N LYS A 390 -38.24 4.31 14.75
CA LYS A 390 -38.58 4.92 16.03
C LYS A 390 -39.61 6.03 15.79
N LEU A 391 -40.77 5.89 16.41
CA LEU A 391 -41.46 7.02 17.03
C LEU A 391 -41.24 6.89 18.55
N ASP A 392 -41.51 7.98 19.27
CA ASP A 392 -41.41 8.12 20.73
C ASP A 392 -42.22 7.08 21.54
#